data_AF-A0A3C1DQL0-F1
#
_entry.id   AF-A0A3C1DQL0-F1
#
_cell.length_a   1.000
_cell.length_b   1.000
_cell.length_c   1.000
_cell.angle_alpha   90.00
_cell.angle_beta   90.00
_cell.angle_gamma   90.00
#
_symmetry.space_group_name_H-M   'P 1'
#
loop_
_entity.id
_entity.type
_entity.pdbx_description
1 polymer ?
#
loop_
_entity_poly.entity_id
_entity_poly.type
_entity_poly.pdbx_seq_one_letter_code
_entity_poly.pdbx_strand_id
1 'polypeptide(L)'
;APPLSEQIFTVRLELIQTFDEIQAHGDERAEVAGVLREAIASMNPDNFLVRPHLELVERFADGKAWESMSVVDLAALGDRVAKLPTGLDPEGEEAKRFDVLVLNTQLSVLRGEPFERERRKVMAIAGALEDMPTIPAIATQLELIQDLQADEWWENVSYPMLEEARRKLRGLVHLIERSKKGVIYSDFVDELGVSVEIELPGAGGAVAGNEFVQFRKKAEHFLKENLGEGVVAKVRSGQPLSGADIAELQRILVAAGIGGDETFEEASEKAGSFGRFIRSIVGLDRAAAKAVFAQFLDDKRYAKNQIQFVNLIIDELTERGVVDASRVYEAPYDMLAPSGPEKIFVEADIDRIFKLIDDLNRVSN
;
A
#
# COMPACT_ATOMS: atom_id res chain seq x y z
N ALA A 1 7.04 -4.60 15.71
CA ALA A 1 7.80 -3.33 15.55
C ALA A 1 7.29 -2.33 16.57
N PRO A 2 8.13 -1.43 17.11
CA PRO A 2 7.68 -0.38 18.03
C PRO A 2 6.62 0.53 17.38
N PRO A 3 5.74 1.19 18.15
CA PRO A 3 4.79 2.18 17.64
C PRO A 3 5.47 3.28 16.82
N LEU A 4 4.77 3.85 15.83
CA LEU A 4 5.34 4.90 14.97
C LEU A 4 5.81 6.13 15.76
N SER A 5 5.10 6.51 16.81
CA SER A 5 5.51 7.63 17.68
C SER A 5 6.81 7.33 18.42
N GLU A 6 7.01 6.10 18.87
CA GLU A 6 8.27 5.66 19.50
C GLU A 6 9.41 5.67 18.46
N GLN A 7 9.16 5.17 17.24
CA GLN A 7 10.15 5.23 16.15
C GLN A 7 10.57 6.66 15.82
N ILE A 8 9.62 7.58 15.66
CA ILE A 8 9.90 9.00 15.39
C ILE A 8 10.74 9.61 16.50
N PHE A 9 10.39 9.32 17.76
CA PHE A 9 11.13 9.82 18.91
C PHE A 9 12.57 9.31 18.90
N THR A 10 12.76 8.01 18.69
CA THR A 10 14.09 7.37 18.63
C THR A 10 14.94 7.91 17.48
N VAL A 11 14.38 8.03 16.25
CA VAL A 11 15.13 8.58 15.11
C VAL A 11 15.53 10.04 15.36
N ARG A 12 14.70 10.82 16.06
CA ARG A 12 15.08 12.19 16.46
C ARG A 12 16.22 12.21 17.49
N LEU A 13 16.26 11.27 18.43
CA LEU A 13 17.42 11.13 19.32
C LEU A 13 18.69 10.77 18.54
N GLU A 14 18.58 9.89 17.55
CA GLU A 14 19.69 9.55 16.67
C GLU A 14 20.15 10.75 15.83
N LEU A 15 19.22 11.60 15.36
CA LEU A 15 19.56 12.86 14.69
C LEU A 15 20.34 13.80 15.62
N ILE A 16 19.91 13.97 16.88
CA ILE A 16 20.66 14.76 17.87
C ILE A 16 22.08 14.20 18.03
N GLN A 17 22.22 12.88 18.19
CA GLN A 17 23.51 12.23 18.30
C GLN A 17 24.39 12.51 17.08
N THR A 18 23.85 12.31 15.87
CA THR A 18 24.58 12.51 14.63
C THR A 18 24.99 13.98 14.44
N PHE A 19 24.14 14.95 14.77
CA PHE A 19 24.50 16.38 14.75
C PHE A 19 25.64 16.71 15.73
N ASP A 20 25.56 16.17 16.95
CA ASP A 20 26.58 16.38 17.98
C ASP A 20 27.92 15.73 17.56
N GLU A 21 27.89 14.58 16.89
CA GLU A 21 29.08 13.88 16.36
C GLU A 21 29.76 14.63 15.21
N ILE A 22 28.99 15.16 14.25
CA ILE A 22 29.53 15.89 13.10
C ILE A 22 29.86 17.36 13.40
N GLN A 23 29.44 17.86 14.58
CA GLN A 23 29.62 19.25 15.02
C GLN A 23 29.12 20.28 13.99
N ALA A 24 27.98 20.02 13.37
CA ALA A 24 27.33 20.87 12.38
C ALA A 24 25.81 20.91 12.61
N HIS A 25 25.11 21.76 11.86
CA HIS A 25 23.63 21.89 11.92
C HIS A 25 23.11 22.28 13.32
N GLY A 26 23.76 23.25 13.98
CA GLY A 26 23.40 23.65 15.35
C GLY A 26 21.97 24.16 15.49
N ASP A 27 21.45 24.86 14.47
CA ASP A 27 20.08 25.37 14.47
C ASP A 27 19.07 24.22 14.32
N GLU A 28 19.31 23.30 13.38
CA GLU A 28 18.45 22.14 13.15
C GLU A 28 18.48 21.16 14.34
N ARG A 29 19.65 20.99 14.95
CA ARG A 29 19.82 20.24 16.20
C ARG A 29 19.01 20.86 17.33
N ALA A 30 18.99 22.19 17.45
CA ALA A 30 18.17 22.90 18.43
C ALA A 30 16.66 22.74 18.14
N GLU A 31 16.24 22.76 16.87
CA GLU A 31 14.85 22.51 16.47
C GLU A 31 14.41 21.09 16.85
N VAL A 32 15.20 20.07 16.53
CA VAL A 32 14.90 18.67 16.88
C VAL A 32 14.81 18.49 18.40
N ALA A 33 15.73 19.09 19.16
CA ALA A 33 15.70 19.08 20.63
C ALA A 33 14.45 19.78 21.17
N GLY A 34 14.03 20.89 20.56
CA GLY A 34 12.80 21.60 20.90
C GLY A 34 11.57 20.72 20.78
N VAL A 35 11.46 19.96 19.68
CA VAL A 35 10.33 19.05 19.44
C VAL A 35 10.32 17.89 20.45
N LEU A 36 11.48 17.30 20.75
CA LEU A 36 11.58 16.24 21.75
C LEU A 36 11.24 16.76 23.15
N ARG A 37 11.74 17.95 23.51
CA ARG A 37 11.43 18.62 24.78
C ARG A 37 9.93 18.88 24.92
N GLU A 38 9.28 19.38 23.89
CA GLU A 38 7.83 19.63 23.89
C GLU A 38 7.04 18.31 24.12
N ALA A 39 7.44 17.23 23.45
CA ALA A 39 6.84 15.93 23.65
C ALA A 39 6.99 15.43 25.10
N ILE A 40 8.19 15.56 25.68
CA ILE A 40 8.45 15.17 27.08
C ILE A 40 7.66 16.04 28.05
N ALA A 41 7.66 17.37 27.86
CA ALA A 41 6.95 18.31 28.72
C ALA A 41 5.43 18.11 28.71
N SER A 42 4.88 17.53 27.63
CA SER A 42 3.45 17.21 27.53
C SER A 42 3.04 15.94 28.29
N MET A 43 3.99 15.12 28.76
CA MET A 43 3.69 13.84 29.42
C MET A 43 2.99 14.07 30.76
N ASN A 44 1.87 13.36 31.00
CA ASN A 44 1.13 13.50 32.25
C ASN A 44 1.88 12.82 33.42
N PRO A 45 2.33 13.56 34.45
CA PRO A 45 3.09 13.00 35.57
C PRO A 45 2.26 12.05 36.44
N ASP A 46 0.93 12.17 36.43
CA ASP A 46 0.04 11.28 37.18
C ASP A 46 -0.22 9.95 36.48
N ASN A 47 0.18 9.82 35.20
CA ASN A 47 0.02 8.57 34.45
C ASN A 47 0.93 7.47 35.01
N PHE A 48 0.35 6.31 35.32
CA PHE A 48 1.06 5.18 35.92
C PHE A 48 2.25 4.67 35.08
N LEU A 49 2.23 4.87 33.75
CA LEU A 49 3.37 4.54 32.87
C LEU A 49 4.49 5.58 32.96
N VAL A 50 4.16 6.84 33.23
CA VAL A 50 5.12 7.96 33.31
C VAL A 50 5.77 8.04 34.68
N ARG A 51 5.01 7.75 35.76
CA ARG A 51 5.45 7.82 37.16
C ARG A 51 6.81 7.14 37.44
N PRO A 52 7.12 5.93 36.93
CA PRO A 52 8.42 5.28 37.14
C PRO A 52 9.61 5.99 36.49
N HIS A 53 9.35 6.95 35.59
CA HIS A 53 10.34 7.63 34.76
C HIS A 53 10.38 9.15 34.98
N LEU A 54 9.73 9.66 36.03
CA LEU A 54 9.62 11.09 36.32
C LEU A 54 10.96 11.81 36.38
N GLU A 55 12.01 11.21 36.95
CA GLU A 55 13.34 11.82 37.01
C GLU A 55 13.86 12.19 35.61
N LEU A 56 13.68 11.31 34.62
CA LEU A 56 14.07 11.58 33.24
C LEU A 56 13.15 12.61 32.58
N VAL A 57 11.83 12.49 32.81
CA VAL A 57 10.84 13.40 32.22
C VAL A 57 11.04 14.83 32.72
N GLU A 58 11.20 15.03 34.03
CA GLU A 58 11.43 16.35 34.63
C GLU A 58 12.76 16.94 34.18
N ARG A 59 13.83 16.13 34.14
CA ARG A 59 15.15 16.59 33.69
C ARG A 59 15.12 17.06 32.23
N PHE A 60 14.51 16.30 31.33
CA PHE A 60 14.51 16.59 29.89
C PHE A 60 13.32 17.44 29.41
N ALA A 61 12.38 17.78 30.30
CA ALA A 61 11.41 18.84 30.04
C ALA A 61 12.07 20.24 30.09
N ASP A 62 13.17 20.41 30.84
CA ASP A 62 13.97 21.66 30.86
C ASP A 62 14.89 21.73 29.61
N GLY A 63 14.96 22.91 29.00
CA GLY A 63 15.86 23.18 27.86
C GLY A 63 17.34 23.01 28.18
N LYS A 64 17.78 23.25 29.41
CA LYS A 64 19.21 23.16 29.79
C LYS A 64 19.77 21.75 29.62
N ALA A 65 18.97 20.71 29.87
CA ALA A 65 19.42 19.33 29.72
C ALA A 65 19.77 18.95 28.28
N TRP A 66 19.27 19.73 27.31
CA TRP A 66 19.54 19.52 25.89
C TRP A 66 20.84 20.19 25.41
N GLU A 67 21.41 21.14 26.16
CA GLU A 67 22.67 21.82 25.78
C GLU A 67 23.87 20.89 25.80
N SER A 68 23.87 19.88 26.69
CA SER A 68 24.91 18.86 26.77
C SER A 68 24.28 17.49 27.08
N MET A 69 24.12 16.67 26.04
CA MET A 69 23.59 15.31 26.18
C MET A 69 24.71 14.28 26.12
N SER A 70 24.70 13.34 27.06
CA SER A 70 25.59 12.17 26.96
C SER A 70 24.95 11.05 26.15
N VAL A 71 25.76 10.14 25.62
CA VAL A 71 25.27 8.90 24.97
C VAL A 71 24.39 8.08 25.93
N VAL A 72 24.70 8.11 27.23
CA VAL A 72 23.90 7.45 28.27
C VAL A 72 22.52 8.09 28.41
N ASP A 73 22.45 9.42 28.33
CA ASP A 73 21.18 10.15 28.38
C ASP A 73 20.30 9.82 27.16
N LEU A 74 20.88 9.82 25.96
CA LEU A 74 20.18 9.46 24.72
C LEU A 74 19.63 8.03 24.77
N ALA A 75 20.46 7.07 25.22
CA ALA A 75 20.04 5.68 25.38
C ALA A 75 18.90 5.53 26.42
N ALA A 76 18.98 6.25 27.54
CA ALA A 76 17.94 6.23 28.56
C ALA A 76 16.61 6.82 28.05
N LEU A 77 16.67 7.90 27.27
CA LEU A 77 15.48 8.48 26.63
C LEU A 77 14.86 7.51 25.61
N GLY A 78 15.68 6.85 24.79
CA GLY A 78 15.22 5.86 23.83
C GLY A 78 14.54 4.66 24.47
N ASP A 79 15.15 4.08 25.52
CA ASP A 79 14.64 2.85 26.16
C ASP A 79 13.41 3.10 27.06
N ARG A 80 13.38 4.25 27.76
CA ARG A 80 12.44 4.50 28.85
C ARG A 80 11.39 5.55 28.53
N VAL A 81 11.73 6.58 27.76
CA VAL A 81 10.86 7.74 27.53
C VAL A 81 10.15 7.69 26.18
N ALA A 82 10.79 7.16 25.13
CA ALA A 82 10.23 7.12 23.78
C ALA A 82 8.88 6.38 23.67
N LYS A 83 8.65 5.39 24.53
CA LYS A 83 7.42 4.59 24.60
C LYS A 83 6.29 5.20 25.43
N LEU A 84 6.56 6.32 26.11
CA LEU A 84 5.60 6.93 27.03
C LEU A 84 4.53 7.72 26.28
N PRO A 85 3.28 7.71 26.78
CA PRO A 85 2.21 8.49 26.19
C PRO A 85 2.47 9.98 26.36
N THR A 86 2.42 10.73 25.26
CA THR A 86 2.49 12.19 25.25
C THR A 86 1.09 12.80 25.38
N GLY A 87 1.03 14.06 25.84
CA GLY A 87 -0.21 14.84 25.90
C GLY A 87 -0.46 15.68 24.64
N LEU A 88 0.27 15.43 23.56
CA LEU A 88 0.13 16.12 22.28
C LEU A 88 -1.12 15.63 21.52
N ASP A 89 -1.63 16.48 20.63
CA ASP A 89 -2.74 16.11 19.77
C ASP A 89 -2.41 14.88 18.91
N PRO A 90 -3.35 13.92 18.76
CA PRO A 90 -3.11 12.74 17.95
C PRO A 90 -2.87 13.10 16.49
N GLU A 91 -1.68 12.76 15.99
CA GLU A 91 -1.38 12.87 14.56
C GLU A 91 -1.86 11.62 13.78
N GLY A 92 -2.29 11.82 12.53
CA GLY A 92 -2.70 10.74 11.64
C GLY A 92 -1.60 9.73 11.34
N GLU A 93 -1.96 8.46 11.20
CA GLU A 93 -1.00 7.37 10.98
C GLU A 93 -0.17 7.57 9.71
N GLU A 94 -0.78 8.06 8.64
CA GLU A 94 -0.13 8.34 7.36
C GLU A 94 0.99 9.39 7.50
N ALA A 95 0.73 10.47 8.24
CA ALA A 95 1.73 11.49 8.50
C ALA A 95 2.91 10.94 9.30
N LYS A 96 2.63 10.11 10.32
CA LYS A 96 3.69 9.45 11.12
C LYS A 96 4.54 8.49 10.29
N ARG A 97 3.92 7.68 9.41
CA ARG A 97 4.66 6.79 8.51
C ARG A 97 5.56 7.57 7.55
N PHE A 98 5.07 8.70 7.04
CA PHE A 98 5.86 9.58 6.19
C PHE A 98 7.02 10.22 6.95
N ASP A 99 6.79 10.67 8.19
CA ASP A 99 7.86 11.20 9.03
C ASP A 99 8.94 10.15 9.29
N VAL A 100 8.57 8.92 9.68
CA VAL A 100 9.56 7.84 9.88
C VAL A 100 10.39 7.65 8.62
N LEU A 101 9.76 7.62 7.44
CA LEU A 101 10.48 7.49 6.17
C LEU A 101 11.49 8.63 5.98
N VAL A 102 11.04 9.89 6.06
CA VAL A 102 11.89 11.05 5.74
C VAL A 102 12.97 11.27 6.80
N LEU A 103 12.67 11.08 8.08
CA LEU A 103 13.64 11.19 9.17
C LEU A 103 14.75 10.14 9.04
N ASN A 104 14.43 8.91 8.60
CA ASN A 104 15.46 7.91 8.30
C ASN A 104 16.29 8.31 7.07
N THR A 105 15.67 8.87 6.01
CA THR A 105 16.42 9.39 4.86
C THR A 105 17.38 10.50 5.28
N GLN A 106 16.93 11.43 6.12
CA GLN A 106 17.76 12.50 6.69
C GLN A 106 18.97 11.93 7.43
N LEU A 107 18.77 10.90 8.23
CA LEU A 107 19.83 10.23 8.97
C LEU A 107 20.85 9.57 8.03
N SER A 108 20.38 8.86 7.00
CA SER A 108 21.26 8.25 5.99
C SER A 108 22.07 9.31 5.23
N VAL A 109 21.46 10.46 4.88
CA VAL A 109 22.17 11.58 4.25
C VAL A 109 23.27 12.13 5.16
N LEU A 110 22.97 12.37 6.44
CA LEU A 110 23.97 12.87 7.40
C LEU A 110 25.11 11.86 7.66
N ARG A 111 24.81 10.56 7.62
CA ARG A 111 25.80 9.48 7.83
C ARG A 111 26.55 9.08 6.55
N GLY A 112 26.14 9.57 5.38
CA GLY A 112 26.69 9.16 4.09
C GLY A 112 26.35 7.71 3.72
N GLU A 113 25.23 7.19 4.22
CA GLU A 113 24.74 5.84 3.95
C GLU A 113 23.85 5.80 2.71
N PRO A 114 23.78 4.67 1.97
CA PRO A 114 22.89 4.54 0.83
C PRO A 114 21.40 4.64 1.24
N PHE A 115 20.63 5.46 0.52
CA PHE A 115 19.20 5.70 0.80
C PHE A 115 18.29 5.47 -0.43
N GLU A 116 18.74 4.69 -1.41
CA GLU A 116 18.01 4.47 -2.68
C GLU A 116 16.63 3.81 -2.51
N ARG A 117 16.43 3.05 -1.43
CA ARG A 117 15.12 2.46 -1.13
C ARG A 117 14.16 3.53 -0.59
N GLU A 118 14.66 4.40 0.27
CA GLU A 118 13.93 5.50 0.89
C GLU A 118 13.59 6.57 -0.15
N ARG A 119 14.56 6.95 -1.00
CA ARG A 119 14.36 7.81 -2.18
C ARG A 119 13.20 7.34 -3.03
N ARG A 120 13.21 6.07 -3.49
CA ARG A 120 12.12 5.51 -4.30
C ARG A 120 10.75 5.60 -3.63
N LYS A 121 10.69 5.40 -2.31
CA LYS A 121 9.44 5.54 -1.55
C LYS A 121 8.96 6.98 -1.48
N VAL A 122 9.87 7.94 -1.23
CA VAL A 122 9.53 9.37 -1.22
C VAL A 122 9.05 9.81 -2.60
N MET A 123 9.75 9.42 -3.68
CA MET A 123 9.33 9.68 -5.06
C MET A 123 7.96 9.10 -5.37
N ALA A 124 7.67 7.88 -4.93
CA ALA A 124 6.37 7.24 -5.14
C ALA A 124 5.23 7.99 -4.41
N ILE A 125 5.49 8.51 -3.21
CA ILE A 125 4.53 9.34 -2.46
C ILE A 125 4.32 10.68 -3.19
N ALA A 126 5.39 11.30 -3.68
CA ALA A 126 5.30 12.54 -4.46
C ALA A 126 4.48 12.34 -5.74
N GLY A 127 4.75 11.29 -6.53
CA GLY A 127 3.97 10.99 -7.74
C GLY A 127 2.50 10.70 -7.44
N ALA A 128 2.20 9.99 -6.34
CA ALA A 128 0.82 9.77 -5.93
C ALA A 128 0.11 11.07 -5.52
N LEU A 129 0.83 12.06 -4.96
CA LEU A 129 0.28 13.39 -4.70
C LEU A 129 0.07 14.18 -6.00
N GLU A 130 0.99 14.08 -6.96
CA GLU A 130 0.88 14.75 -8.27
C GLU A 130 -0.35 14.32 -9.06
N ASP A 131 -0.77 13.05 -8.95
CA ASP A 131 -1.98 12.51 -9.59
C ASP A 131 -3.29 13.20 -9.12
N MET A 132 -3.23 14.05 -8.08
CA MET A 132 -4.39 14.75 -7.50
C MET A 132 -4.27 16.29 -7.56
N PRO A 133 -4.01 16.90 -8.73
CA PRO A 133 -3.69 18.33 -8.82
C PRO A 133 -4.91 19.24 -8.60
N THR A 134 -6.12 18.68 -8.58
CA THR A 134 -7.37 19.41 -8.34
C THR A 134 -7.53 19.85 -6.89
N ILE A 135 -6.72 19.32 -5.96
CA ILE A 135 -6.72 19.70 -4.54
C ILE A 135 -5.84 20.95 -4.35
N PRO A 136 -6.36 22.11 -3.91
CA PRO A 136 -5.59 23.35 -3.80
C PRO A 136 -4.35 23.26 -2.91
N ALA A 137 -4.42 22.48 -1.83
CA ALA A 137 -3.30 22.26 -0.92
C ALA A 137 -2.13 21.52 -1.58
N ILE A 138 -2.42 20.60 -2.52
CA ILE A 138 -1.41 19.90 -3.33
C ILE A 138 -0.87 20.84 -4.40
N ALA A 139 -1.75 21.57 -5.09
CA ALA A 139 -1.35 22.54 -6.13
C ALA A 139 -0.36 23.60 -5.61
N THR A 140 -0.48 23.99 -4.33
CA THR A 140 0.44 24.94 -3.68
C THR A 140 1.86 24.36 -3.52
N GLN A 141 2.01 23.04 -3.47
CA GLN A 141 3.30 22.35 -3.32
C GLN A 141 3.75 21.62 -4.59
N LEU A 142 3.12 21.89 -5.74
CA LEU A 142 3.33 21.12 -6.96
C LEU A 142 4.77 21.18 -7.48
N GLU A 143 5.41 22.35 -7.39
CA GLU A 143 6.82 22.54 -7.75
C GLU A 143 7.73 21.59 -6.96
N LEU A 144 7.60 21.58 -5.62
CA LEU A 144 8.35 20.68 -4.75
C LEU A 144 8.04 19.19 -5.04
N ILE A 145 6.77 18.87 -5.35
CA ILE A 145 6.37 17.50 -5.68
C ILE A 145 7.02 17.03 -6.99
N GLN A 146 7.17 17.92 -7.97
CA GLN A 146 7.83 17.63 -9.25
C GLN A 146 9.35 17.52 -9.06
N ASP A 147 9.95 18.43 -8.30
CA ASP A 147 11.38 18.39 -7.95
C ASP A 147 11.75 17.07 -7.27
N LEU A 148 10.96 16.60 -6.31
CA LEU A 148 11.21 15.34 -5.61
C LEU A 148 11.19 14.11 -6.53
N GLN A 149 10.57 14.20 -7.71
CA GLN A 149 10.54 13.13 -8.70
C GLN A 149 11.69 13.21 -9.71
N ALA A 150 12.39 14.34 -9.78
CA ALA A 150 13.55 14.54 -10.63
C ALA A 150 14.80 13.95 -9.97
N ASP A 151 15.61 13.23 -10.76
CA ASP A 151 16.81 12.58 -10.23
C ASP A 151 17.86 13.60 -9.77
N GLU A 152 17.88 14.77 -10.41
CA GLU A 152 18.78 15.89 -10.14
C GLU A 152 18.61 16.45 -8.72
N TRP A 153 17.38 16.45 -8.18
CA TRP A 153 17.11 16.91 -6.82
C TRP A 153 17.82 16.05 -5.77
N TRP A 154 18.03 14.76 -6.07
CA TRP A 154 18.64 13.79 -5.17
C TRP A 154 20.16 13.75 -5.22
N GLU A 155 20.81 14.32 -6.24
CA GLU A 155 22.27 14.29 -6.40
C GLU A 155 23.01 15.00 -5.25
N ASN A 156 22.46 16.11 -4.77
CA ASN A 156 23.05 16.93 -3.69
C ASN A 156 22.04 17.18 -2.57
N VAL A 157 21.18 16.19 -2.30
CA VAL A 157 20.16 16.30 -1.26
C VAL A 157 20.79 16.54 0.11
N SER A 158 20.23 17.49 0.86
CA SER A 158 20.71 17.88 2.19
C SER A 158 19.63 17.68 3.26
N TYR A 159 20.03 17.66 4.53
CA TYR A 159 19.09 17.59 5.66
C TYR A 159 18.01 18.69 5.58
N PRO A 160 18.35 19.98 5.39
CA PRO A 160 17.34 21.05 5.32
C PRO A 160 16.33 20.84 4.19
N MET A 161 16.77 20.38 3.01
CA MET A 161 15.88 20.09 1.88
C MET A 161 14.87 18.99 2.22
N LEU A 162 15.32 17.91 2.86
CA LEU A 162 14.44 16.82 3.29
C LEU A 162 13.49 17.26 4.42
N GLU A 163 13.95 18.10 5.35
CA GLU A 163 13.10 18.62 6.43
C GLU A 163 12.01 19.56 5.90
N GLU A 164 12.34 20.40 4.92
CA GLU A 164 11.36 21.22 4.21
C GLU A 164 10.31 20.34 3.51
N ALA A 165 10.78 19.31 2.78
CA ALA A 165 9.89 18.35 2.12
C ALA A 165 8.97 17.64 3.13
N ARG A 166 9.52 17.19 4.27
CA ARG A 166 8.75 16.55 5.34
C ARG A 166 7.63 17.46 5.84
N ARG A 167 7.96 18.71 6.19
CA ARG A 167 7.00 19.69 6.75
C ARG A 167 5.88 20.02 5.77
N LYS A 168 6.22 20.25 4.50
CA LYS A 168 5.25 20.62 3.45
C LYS A 168 4.34 19.46 3.05
N LEU A 169 4.86 18.24 2.99
CA LEU A 169 4.11 17.10 2.44
C LEU A 169 3.42 16.24 3.49
N ARG A 170 3.86 16.22 4.76
CA ARG A 170 3.25 15.35 5.80
C ARG A 170 1.75 15.56 5.96
N GLY A 171 1.30 16.81 5.84
CA GLY A 171 -0.11 17.19 5.92
C GLY A 171 -0.91 16.77 4.70
N LEU A 172 -0.28 16.40 3.59
CA LEU A 172 -0.92 16.03 2.33
C LEU A 172 -1.00 14.51 2.12
N VAL A 173 -0.11 13.73 2.76
CA VAL A 173 0.00 12.27 2.53
C VAL A 173 -1.31 11.53 2.84
N HIS A 174 -2.13 12.04 3.76
CA HIS A 174 -3.43 11.44 4.08
C HIS A 174 -4.45 11.51 2.92
N LEU A 175 -4.21 12.38 1.93
CA LEU A 175 -5.06 12.56 0.75
C LEU A 175 -4.85 11.47 -0.30
N ILE A 176 -3.71 10.78 -0.26
CA ILE A 176 -3.42 9.66 -1.15
C ILE A 176 -4.48 8.57 -0.87
N GLU A 177 -5.41 8.41 -1.82
CA GLU A 177 -6.61 7.61 -1.64
C GLU A 177 -6.32 6.23 -1.02
N ARG A 178 -7.13 5.86 -0.02
CA ARG A 178 -7.05 4.58 0.69
C ARG A 178 -7.33 3.35 -0.20
N SER A 179 -7.71 3.54 -1.46
CA SER A 179 -8.14 2.49 -2.41
C SER A 179 -7.03 1.53 -2.84
N LYS A 180 -5.75 1.80 -2.49
CA LYS A 180 -4.59 0.93 -2.79
C LYS A 180 -3.88 0.33 -1.57
N LYS A 181 -4.43 0.43 -0.34
CA LYS A 181 -3.82 -0.22 0.83
C LYS A 181 -4.23 -1.70 0.89
N GLY A 182 -3.26 -2.59 0.69
CA GLY A 182 -3.41 -4.00 1.04
C GLY A 182 -3.86 -4.15 2.50
N VAL A 183 -4.82 -5.03 2.73
CA VAL A 183 -5.45 -5.30 4.03
C VAL A 183 -4.35 -5.52 5.09
N ILE A 184 -4.33 -4.68 6.11
CA ILE A 184 -3.45 -4.85 7.27
C ILE A 184 -4.15 -5.86 8.18
N TYR A 185 -3.60 -7.07 8.27
CA TYR A 185 -3.97 -8.02 9.30
C TYR A 185 -3.46 -7.49 10.65
N SER A 186 -4.36 -7.37 11.63
CA SER A 186 -3.99 -7.12 13.02
C SER A 186 -3.57 -8.44 13.65
N ASP A 187 -2.29 -8.60 13.96
CA ASP A 187 -1.81 -9.70 14.80
C ASP A 187 -2.26 -9.49 16.25
N PHE A 188 -3.13 -10.37 16.74
CA PHE A 188 -3.28 -10.65 18.16
C PHE A 188 -2.45 -11.89 18.50
N VAL A 189 -1.68 -11.82 19.58
CA VAL A 189 -0.71 -12.85 19.98
C VAL A 189 -1.43 -14.04 20.62
N ASP A 190 -1.28 -15.23 20.02
CA ASP A 190 -1.50 -16.54 20.67
C ASP A 190 -0.17 -17.32 20.72
N GLU A 191 0.03 -18.10 21.78
CA GLU A 191 1.30 -18.78 22.11
C GLU A 191 1.69 -19.88 21.09
N LEU A 192 2.92 -19.81 20.56
CA LEU A 192 3.45 -20.69 19.52
C LEU A 192 3.87 -22.08 20.04
N GLY A 193 3.24 -23.13 19.51
CA GLY A 193 3.80 -24.48 19.44
C GLY A 193 4.84 -24.64 18.32
N VAL A 194 5.50 -25.80 18.23
CA VAL A 194 6.60 -26.04 17.27
C VAL A 194 6.10 -25.99 15.82
N SER A 195 6.68 -25.09 15.04
CA SER A 195 6.34 -24.83 13.63
C SER A 195 6.68 -26.01 12.72
N VAL A 196 5.73 -26.40 11.87
CA VAL A 196 5.98 -27.23 10.67
C VAL A 196 5.88 -26.30 9.47
N GLU A 197 6.89 -26.34 8.60
CA GLU A 197 6.92 -25.57 7.36
C GLU A 197 5.90 -26.16 6.37
N ILE A 198 4.92 -25.37 5.97
CA ILE A 198 3.95 -25.71 4.91
C ILE A 198 4.09 -24.64 3.83
N GLU A 199 4.44 -25.05 2.61
CA GLU A 199 4.41 -24.17 1.44
C GLU A 199 2.96 -23.85 1.07
N LEU A 200 2.64 -22.55 1.10
CA LEU A 200 1.34 -22.02 0.67
C LEU A 200 1.35 -21.84 -0.86
N PRO A 201 0.42 -22.47 -1.61
CA PRO A 201 0.28 -22.22 -3.04
C PRO A 201 -0.45 -20.90 -3.27
N GLY A 202 0.17 -19.96 -3.99
CA GLY A 202 -0.51 -18.75 -4.50
C GLY A 202 0.11 -17.40 -4.13
N ALA A 203 1.16 -17.36 -3.31
CA ALA A 203 1.96 -16.15 -3.10
C ALA A 203 3.43 -16.49 -3.34
N GLY A 204 3.76 -16.80 -4.60
CA GLY A 204 5.11 -17.12 -5.02
C GLY A 204 6.07 -15.99 -4.69
N GLY A 205 6.94 -16.26 -3.72
CA GLY A 205 8.20 -15.57 -3.53
C GLY A 205 9.06 -15.74 -4.77
N ALA A 206 8.91 -14.83 -5.71
CA ALA A 206 9.95 -14.40 -6.62
C ALA A 206 9.78 -12.90 -6.72
N VAL A 207 10.83 -12.15 -6.40
CA VAL A 207 10.93 -10.74 -6.76
C VAL A 207 10.63 -10.68 -8.25
N ALA A 208 9.42 -10.29 -8.64
CA ALA A 208 9.08 -10.18 -10.05
C ALA A 208 10.14 -9.28 -10.67
N GLY A 209 10.88 -9.80 -11.65
CA GLY A 209 11.93 -9.03 -12.30
C GLY A 209 11.36 -7.68 -12.74
N ASN A 210 12.17 -6.62 -12.67
CA ASN A 210 11.76 -5.29 -13.15
C ASN A 210 11.11 -5.39 -14.55
N GLU A 211 11.59 -6.33 -15.38
CA GLU A 211 11.03 -6.68 -16.68
C GLU A 211 9.57 -7.14 -16.68
N PHE A 212 9.15 -8.05 -15.78
CA PHE A 212 7.75 -8.50 -15.69
C PHE A 212 6.80 -7.38 -15.25
N VAL A 213 7.27 -6.51 -14.33
CA VAL A 213 6.50 -5.35 -13.87
C VAL A 213 6.29 -4.37 -15.04
N GLN A 214 7.33 -4.10 -15.82
CA GLN A 214 7.24 -3.25 -17.01
C GLN A 214 6.38 -3.87 -18.11
N PHE A 215 6.49 -5.18 -18.34
CA PHE A 215 5.64 -5.94 -19.25
C PHE A 215 4.16 -5.77 -18.87
N ARG A 216 3.80 -6.04 -17.62
CA ARG A 216 2.41 -5.91 -17.13
C ARG A 216 1.88 -4.49 -17.35
N LYS A 217 2.66 -3.46 -17.00
CA LYS A 217 2.25 -2.05 -17.16
C LYS A 217 2.01 -1.69 -18.63
N LYS A 218 2.90 -2.10 -19.53
CA LYS A 218 2.77 -1.86 -20.98
C LYS A 218 1.60 -2.62 -21.58
N ALA A 219 1.43 -3.90 -21.21
CA ALA A 219 0.32 -4.72 -21.65
C ALA A 219 -1.02 -4.13 -21.20
N GLU A 220 -1.12 -3.66 -19.95
CA GLU A 220 -2.31 -2.98 -19.44
C GLU A 220 -2.68 -1.74 -20.24
N HIS A 221 -1.71 -0.87 -20.50
CA HIS A 221 -1.95 0.33 -21.29
C HIS A 221 -2.43 -0.01 -22.71
N PHE A 222 -1.69 -0.87 -23.42
CA PHE A 222 -2.00 -1.24 -24.80
C PHE A 222 -3.36 -1.94 -24.92
N LEU A 223 -3.68 -2.89 -24.03
CA LEU A 223 -4.93 -3.63 -24.11
C LEU A 223 -6.14 -2.75 -23.75
N LYS A 224 -5.98 -1.76 -22.86
CA LYS A 224 -7.02 -0.78 -22.53
C LYS A 224 -7.35 0.17 -23.68
N GLU A 225 -6.39 0.44 -24.57
CA GLU A 225 -6.65 1.21 -25.80
C GLU A 225 -7.34 0.38 -26.89
N ASN A 226 -7.24 -0.95 -26.83
CA ASN A 226 -7.71 -1.87 -27.88
C ASN A 226 -8.83 -2.82 -27.39
N LEU A 227 -9.63 -2.40 -26.41
CA LEU A 227 -10.63 -3.26 -25.73
C LEU A 227 -11.73 -3.82 -26.65
N GLY A 228 -11.95 -3.20 -27.81
CA GLY A 228 -12.99 -3.57 -28.77
C GLY A 228 -12.52 -4.44 -29.93
N GLU A 229 -11.22 -4.75 -30.00
CA GLU A 229 -10.64 -5.36 -31.20
C GLU A 229 -10.40 -6.86 -31.08
N GLY A 230 -10.80 -7.59 -32.13
CA GLY A 230 -10.46 -8.99 -32.37
C GLY A 230 -10.57 -9.89 -31.13
N VAL A 231 -9.42 -10.44 -30.73
CA VAL A 231 -9.33 -11.39 -29.62
C VAL A 231 -9.48 -10.72 -28.25
N VAL A 232 -9.13 -9.44 -28.08
CA VAL A 232 -9.28 -8.72 -26.80
C VAL A 232 -10.76 -8.57 -26.44
N ALA A 233 -11.61 -8.25 -27.42
CA ALA A 233 -13.07 -8.23 -27.24
C ALA A 233 -13.62 -9.61 -26.83
N LYS A 234 -13.03 -10.70 -27.34
CA LYS A 234 -13.38 -12.07 -26.98
C LYS A 234 -12.97 -12.42 -25.54
N VAL A 235 -11.81 -11.94 -25.08
CA VAL A 235 -11.40 -12.08 -23.66
C VAL A 235 -12.42 -11.41 -22.74
N ARG A 236 -12.83 -10.19 -23.08
CA ARG A 236 -13.78 -9.39 -22.30
C ARG A 236 -15.21 -9.93 -22.31
N SER A 237 -15.64 -10.60 -23.38
CA SER A 237 -16.98 -11.16 -23.45
C SER A 237 -17.17 -12.44 -22.62
N GLY A 238 -16.10 -12.95 -21.99
CA GLY A 238 -16.15 -14.18 -21.20
C GLY A 238 -16.29 -15.44 -22.05
N GLN A 239 -16.12 -15.33 -23.37
CA GLN A 239 -16.14 -16.49 -24.25
C GLN A 239 -14.89 -17.36 -24.02
N PRO A 240 -15.01 -18.69 -24.23
CA PRO A 240 -13.85 -19.58 -24.22
C PRO A 240 -12.81 -19.13 -25.25
N LEU A 241 -11.55 -19.03 -24.83
CA LEU A 241 -10.43 -18.78 -25.72
C LEU A 241 -9.87 -20.11 -26.22
N SER A 242 -9.60 -20.19 -27.52
CA SER A 242 -8.89 -21.30 -28.15
C SER A 242 -7.38 -21.03 -28.17
N GLY A 243 -6.57 -22.05 -28.40
CA GLY A 243 -5.11 -21.87 -28.58
C GLY A 243 -4.75 -20.86 -29.69
N ALA A 244 -5.57 -20.77 -30.74
CA ALA A 244 -5.39 -19.76 -31.80
C ALA A 244 -5.65 -18.33 -31.30
N ASP A 245 -6.60 -18.15 -30.39
CA ASP A 245 -6.86 -16.87 -29.74
C ASP A 245 -5.68 -16.46 -28.83
N ILE A 246 -5.11 -17.42 -28.08
CA ILE A 246 -3.93 -17.16 -27.24
C ILE A 246 -2.72 -16.78 -28.10
N ALA A 247 -2.47 -17.51 -29.18
CA ALA A 247 -1.38 -17.20 -30.11
C ALA A 247 -1.56 -15.81 -30.76
N GLU A 248 -2.80 -15.43 -31.08
CA GLU A 248 -3.11 -14.11 -31.61
C GLU A 248 -2.87 -12.98 -30.59
N LEU A 249 -3.25 -13.18 -29.32
CA LEU A 249 -2.97 -12.23 -28.24
C LEU A 249 -1.46 -12.01 -28.07
N GLN A 250 -0.68 -13.10 -28.03
CA GLN A 250 0.78 -13.03 -27.93
C GLN A 250 1.36 -12.31 -29.14
N ARG A 251 0.90 -12.63 -30.37
CA ARG A 251 1.35 -11.98 -31.61
C ARG A 251 1.12 -10.47 -31.60
N ILE A 252 -0.05 -10.01 -31.16
CA ILE A 252 -0.39 -8.58 -31.10
C ILE A 252 0.50 -7.86 -30.07
N LEU A 253 0.71 -8.44 -28.90
CA LEU A 253 1.57 -7.86 -27.86
C LEU A 253 3.04 -7.78 -28.32
N VAL A 254 3.57 -8.84 -28.95
CA VAL A 254 4.92 -8.83 -29.53
C VAL A 254 5.05 -7.77 -30.64
N ALA A 255 4.05 -7.64 -31.52
CA ALA A 255 4.05 -6.63 -32.58
C ALA A 255 4.06 -5.19 -32.03
N ALA A 256 3.48 -4.98 -30.84
CA ALA A 256 3.51 -3.71 -30.12
C ALA A 256 4.81 -3.49 -29.31
N GLY A 257 5.75 -4.44 -29.33
CA GLY A 257 6.98 -4.40 -28.53
C GLY A 257 6.74 -4.65 -27.04
N ILE A 258 5.72 -5.44 -26.69
CA ILE A 258 5.27 -5.69 -25.32
C ILE A 258 5.49 -7.17 -24.98
N GLY A 259 6.53 -7.42 -24.18
CA GLY A 259 6.86 -8.77 -23.72
C GLY A 259 7.41 -9.68 -24.81
N GLY A 260 7.63 -10.93 -24.41
CA GLY A 260 8.08 -12.05 -25.24
C GLY A 260 7.82 -13.36 -24.50
N ASP A 261 8.33 -14.47 -25.06
CA ASP A 261 8.02 -15.83 -24.60
C ASP A 261 8.22 -16.02 -23.09
N GLU A 262 9.34 -15.55 -22.53
CA GLU A 262 9.65 -15.64 -21.09
C GLU A 262 8.61 -14.91 -20.22
N THR A 263 8.23 -13.67 -20.58
CA THR A 263 7.21 -12.92 -19.83
C THR A 263 5.81 -13.50 -19.98
N PHE A 264 5.52 -14.17 -21.10
CA PHE A 264 4.23 -14.82 -21.34
C PHE A 264 4.12 -16.14 -20.57
N GLU A 265 5.20 -16.89 -20.47
CA GLU A 265 5.31 -18.07 -19.63
C GLU A 265 5.15 -17.69 -18.15
N GLU A 266 5.90 -16.70 -17.67
CA GLU A 266 5.78 -16.19 -16.30
C GLU A 266 4.36 -15.68 -15.99
N ALA A 267 3.71 -15.01 -16.96
CA ALA A 267 2.32 -14.57 -16.82
C ALA A 267 1.34 -15.73 -16.72
N SER A 268 1.58 -16.79 -17.49
CA SER A 268 0.76 -18.00 -17.51
C SER A 268 0.90 -18.78 -16.21
N GLU A 269 2.12 -18.95 -15.70
CA GLU A 269 2.37 -19.61 -14.42
C GLU A 269 1.69 -18.88 -13.26
N LYS A 270 1.81 -17.54 -13.22
CA LYS A 270 1.23 -16.72 -12.15
C LYS A 270 -0.30 -16.68 -12.16
N ALA A 271 -0.92 -16.71 -13.34
CA ALA A 271 -2.37 -16.60 -13.48
C ALA A 271 -3.07 -17.94 -13.74
N GLY A 272 -2.33 -19.04 -13.85
CA GLY A 272 -2.81 -20.36 -14.29
C GLY A 272 -3.00 -20.51 -15.80
N SER A 273 -3.17 -19.41 -16.55
CA SER A 273 -3.11 -19.38 -18.01
C SER A 273 -2.91 -17.96 -18.54
N PHE A 274 -2.36 -17.83 -19.75
CA PHE A 274 -2.17 -16.52 -20.38
C PHE A 274 -3.49 -15.76 -20.57
N GLY A 275 -4.55 -16.44 -21.01
CA GLY A 275 -5.84 -15.80 -21.20
C GLY A 275 -6.45 -15.29 -19.89
N ARG A 276 -6.22 -15.99 -18.77
CA ARG A 276 -6.64 -15.55 -17.44
C ARG A 276 -5.84 -14.32 -16.99
N PHE A 277 -4.54 -14.28 -17.28
CA PHE A 277 -3.71 -13.09 -17.07
C PHE A 277 -4.25 -11.88 -17.84
N ILE A 278 -4.49 -12.02 -19.15
CA ILE A 278 -5.02 -10.94 -19.98
C ILE A 278 -6.39 -10.46 -19.46
N ARG A 279 -7.28 -11.40 -19.10
CA ARG A 279 -8.58 -11.05 -18.52
C ARG A 279 -8.44 -10.27 -17.20
N SER A 280 -7.45 -10.60 -16.37
CA SER A 280 -7.16 -9.87 -15.13
C SER A 280 -6.71 -8.42 -15.33
N ILE A 281 -6.29 -8.07 -16.56
CA ILE A 281 -5.87 -6.73 -16.95
C ILE A 281 -7.03 -5.93 -17.54
N VAL A 282 -7.80 -6.54 -18.44
CA VAL A 282 -8.84 -5.83 -19.22
C VAL A 282 -10.23 -5.86 -18.59
N GLY A 283 -10.44 -6.73 -17.60
CA GLY A 283 -11.74 -6.95 -16.98
C GLY A 283 -12.74 -7.67 -17.91
N LEU A 284 -13.91 -7.99 -17.36
CA LEU A 284 -15.03 -8.52 -18.15
C LEU A 284 -15.89 -7.36 -18.67
N ASP A 285 -16.51 -7.54 -19.83
CA ASP A 285 -17.52 -6.60 -20.28
C ASP A 285 -18.75 -6.68 -19.38
N ARG A 286 -19.22 -5.52 -18.89
CA ARG A 286 -20.32 -5.46 -17.93
C ARG A 286 -21.63 -6.00 -18.50
N ALA A 287 -21.89 -5.80 -19.80
CA ALA A 287 -23.10 -6.32 -20.43
C ALA A 287 -23.03 -7.85 -20.58
N ALA A 288 -21.85 -8.38 -20.93
CA ALA A 288 -21.60 -9.82 -20.96
C ALA A 288 -21.76 -10.45 -19.56
N ALA A 289 -21.17 -9.86 -18.53
CA ALA A 289 -21.31 -10.29 -17.14
C ALA A 289 -22.78 -10.32 -16.70
N LYS A 290 -23.53 -9.23 -16.95
CA LYS A 290 -24.96 -9.14 -16.65
C LYS A 290 -25.78 -10.19 -17.39
N ALA A 291 -25.45 -10.50 -18.63
CA ALA A 291 -26.16 -11.52 -19.41
C ALA A 291 -26.02 -12.91 -18.78
N VAL A 292 -24.82 -13.25 -18.29
CA VAL A 292 -24.56 -14.54 -17.61
C VAL A 292 -25.36 -14.66 -16.31
N PHE A 293 -25.43 -13.58 -15.53
CA PHE A 293 -26.13 -13.57 -14.24
C PHE A 293 -27.60 -13.10 -14.32
N ALA A 294 -28.15 -12.88 -15.53
CA ALA A 294 -29.44 -12.22 -15.72
C ALA A 294 -30.59 -12.84 -14.94
N GLN A 295 -30.61 -14.18 -14.80
CA GLN A 295 -31.65 -14.89 -14.05
C GLN A 295 -31.69 -14.48 -12.57
N PHE A 296 -30.56 -14.11 -11.97
CA PHE A 296 -30.43 -13.74 -10.56
C PHE A 296 -30.75 -12.26 -10.30
N LEU A 297 -30.98 -11.48 -11.36
CA LEU A 297 -31.32 -10.06 -11.30
C LEU A 297 -32.84 -9.81 -11.43
N ASP A 298 -33.66 -10.86 -11.47
CA ASP A 298 -35.11 -10.78 -11.52
C ASP A 298 -35.68 -10.41 -10.13
N ASP A 299 -36.19 -9.18 -10.01
CA ASP A 299 -36.75 -8.60 -8.79
C ASP A 299 -38.10 -9.21 -8.36
N LYS A 300 -38.71 -10.05 -9.19
CA LYS A 300 -39.88 -10.86 -8.82
C LYS A 300 -39.50 -12.19 -8.18
N ARG A 301 -38.26 -12.64 -8.38
CA ARG A 301 -37.76 -13.94 -7.92
C ARG A 301 -36.76 -13.82 -6.78
N TYR A 302 -35.94 -12.77 -6.77
CA TYR A 302 -34.87 -12.57 -5.78
C TYR A 302 -35.10 -11.29 -4.97
N ALA A 303 -34.75 -11.35 -3.69
CA ALA A 303 -34.80 -10.22 -2.78
C ALA A 303 -33.68 -9.20 -3.09
N LYS A 304 -33.87 -7.96 -2.64
CA LYS A 304 -32.93 -6.86 -2.85
C LYS A 304 -31.48 -7.20 -2.49
N ASN A 305 -31.25 -7.88 -1.36
CA ASN A 305 -29.91 -8.24 -0.90
C ASN A 305 -29.25 -9.30 -1.81
N GLN A 306 -30.03 -10.26 -2.33
CA GLN A 306 -29.54 -11.28 -3.26
C GLN A 306 -29.13 -10.64 -4.60
N ILE A 307 -29.97 -9.72 -5.12
CA ILE A 307 -29.67 -8.98 -6.35
C ILE A 307 -28.43 -8.10 -6.15
N GLN A 308 -28.30 -7.45 -4.99
CA GLN A 308 -27.13 -6.65 -4.68
C GLN A 308 -25.85 -7.51 -4.59
N PHE A 309 -25.95 -8.70 -3.99
CA PHE A 309 -24.84 -9.66 -3.93
C PHE A 309 -24.37 -10.07 -5.32
N VAL A 310 -25.29 -10.39 -6.23
CA VAL A 310 -24.96 -10.73 -7.62
C VAL A 310 -24.37 -9.54 -8.37
N ASN A 311 -24.86 -8.32 -8.12
CA ASN A 311 -24.26 -7.12 -8.70
C ASN A 311 -22.81 -6.90 -8.24
N LEU A 312 -22.47 -7.22 -6.99
CA LEU A 312 -21.07 -7.18 -6.53
C LEU A 312 -20.19 -8.16 -7.30
N ILE A 313 -20.67 -9.38 -7.58
CA ILE A 313 -19.95 -10.36 -8.41
C ILE A 313 -19.72 -9.77 -9.81
N ILE A 314 -20.76 -9.19 -10.41
CA ILE A 314 -20.69 -8.56 -11.74
C ILE A 314 -19.69 -7.39 -11.74
N ASP A 315 -19.71 -6.56 -10.71
CA ASP A 315 -18.80 -5.43 -10.56
C ASP A 315 -17.35 -5.92 -10.45
N GLU A 316 -17.09 -6.93 -9.62
CA GLU A 316 -15.75 -7.47 -9.45
C GLU A 316 -15.24 -8.20 -10.70
N LEU A 317 -16.11 -8.95 -11.40
CA LEU A 317 -15.77 -9.51 -12.72
C LEU A 317 -15.46 -8.42 -13.74
N THR A 318 -16.20 -7.30 -13.71
CA THR A 318 -15.97 -6.17 -14.63
C THR A 318 -14.64 -5.49 -14.35
N GLU A 319 -14.26 -5.34 -13.08
CA GLU A 319 -13.03 -4.64 -12.68
C GLU A 319 -11.79 -5.53 -12.75
N ARG A 320 -11.89 -6.77 -12.25
CA ARG A 320 -10.76 -7.68 -12.06
C ARG A 320 -10.73 -8.83 -13.06
N GLY A 321 -11.78 -9.00 -13.86
CA GLY A 321 -11.86 -10.03 -14.91
C GLY A 321 -12.06 -11.46 -14.41
N VAL A 322 -11.77 -11.73 -13.14
CA VAL A 322 -11.92 -13.02 -12.46
C VAL A 322 -12.39 -12.80 -11.03
N VAL A 323 -13.18 -13.75 -10.52
CA VAL A 323 -13.61 -13.79 -9.12
C VAL A 323 -13.35 -15.20 -8.64
N ASP A 324 -12.55 -15.37 -7.59
CA ASP A 324 -12.38 -16.69 -6.95
C ASP A 324 -13.63 -17.05 -6.15
N ALA A 325 -13.99 -18.33 -6.07
CA ALA A 325 -15.16 -18.75 -5.29
C ALA A 325 -15.04 -18.38 -3.80
N SER A 326 -13.82 -18.37 -3.24
CA SER A 326 -13.58 -17.96 -1.86
C SER A 326 -13.80 -16.45 -1.62
N ARG A 327 -13.68 -15.63 -2.67
CA ARG A 327 -13.80 -14.17 -2.60
C ARG A 327 -15.18 -13.70 -2.15
N VAL A 328 -16.22 -14.49 -2.41
CA VAL A 328 -17.61 -14.11 -2.09
C VAL A 328 -17.93 -14.19 -0.59
N TYR A 329 -16.99 -14.66 0.24
CA TYR A 329 -17.13 -14.73 1.71
C TYR A 329 -16.45 -13.56 2.43
N GLU A 330 -15.80 -12.67 1.68
CA GLU A 330 -15.04 -11.54 2.21
C GLU A 330 -15.76 -10.21 1.92
N ALA A 331 -15.32 -9.11 2.55
CA ALA A 331 -15.84 -7.78 2.24
C ALA A 331 -15.67 -7.42 0.75
N PRO A 332 -16.68 -6.81 0.09
CA PRO A 332 -17.93 -6.28 0.65
C PRO A 332 -19.11 -7.26 0.71
N TYR A 333 -18.93 -8.54 0.35
CA TYR A 333 -20.02 -9.53 0.33
C TYR A 333 -20.54 -9.87 1.72
N ASP A 334 -19.64 -9.94 2.70
CA ASP A 334 -19.96 -10.18 4.11
C ASP A 334 -20.92 -9.13 4.71
N MET A 335 -20.94 -7.90 4.20
CA MET A 335 -21.89 -6.87 4.63
C MET A 335 -23.34 -7.20 4.24
N LEU A 336 -23.53 -7.93 3.14
CA LEU A 336 -24.83 -8.40 2.66
C LEU A 336 -25.17 -9.77 3.23
N ALA A 337 -24.16 -10.61 3.44
CA ALA A 337 -24.27 -11.97 3.91
C ALA A 337 -23.19 -12.27 4.98
N PRO A 338 -23.36 -11.82 6.23
CA PRO A 338 -22.31 -11.89 7.27
C PRO A 338 -21.88 -13.30 7.68
N SER A 339 -22.66 -14.32 7.32
CA SER A 339 -22.34 -15.73 7.57
C SER A 339 -22.28 -16.53 6.27
N GLY A 340 -22.01 -15.86 5.15
CA GLY A 340 -21.89 -16.47 3.83
C GLY A 340 -23.16 -16.44 2.97
N PRO A 341 -23.02 -16.62 1.64
CA PRO A 341 -24.13 -16.64 0.68
C PRO A 341 -25.22 -17.67 1.03
N GLU A 342 -24.91 -18.71 1.79
CA GLU A 342 -25.82 -19.75 2.31
C GLU A 342 -26.97 -19.19 3.14
N LYS A 343 -26.82 -17.99 3.71
CA LYS A 343 -27.89 -17.35 4.47
C LYS A 343 -28.90 -16.60 3.62
N ILE A 344 -28.50 -16.20 2.42
CA ILE A 344 -29.35 -15.38 1.54
C ILE A 344 -29.78 -16.15 0.29
N PHE A 345 -29.12 -17.23 -0.10
CA PHE A 345 -29.49 -18.08 -1.23
C PHE A 345 -29.80 -19.51 -0.77
N VAL A 346 -30.63 -20.21 -1.55
CA VAL A 346 -30.78 -21.66 -1.40
C VAL A 346 -29.59 -22.36 -2.04
N GLU A 347 -29.25 -23.56 -1.54
CA GLU A 347 -28.11 -24.37 -2.01
C GLU A 347 -28.05 -24.48 -3.54
N ALA A 348 -29.19 -24.81 -4.18
CA ALA A 348 -29.26 -24.95 -5.63
C ALA A 348 -28.98 -23.65 -6.42
N ASP A 349 -29.20 -22.47 -5.82
CA ASP A 349 -28.86 -21.18 -6.44
C ASP A 349 -27.38 -20.86 -6.22
N ILE A 350 -26.81 -21.22 -5.07
CA ILE A 350 -25.37 -21.06 -4.75
C ILE A 350 -24.52 -21.90 -5.69
N ASP A 351 -24.86 -23.18 -5.86
CA ASP A 351 -24.18 -24.07 -6.79
C ASP A 351 -24.20 -23.51 -8.20
N ARG A 352 -25.33 -22.91 -8.61
CA ARG A 352 -25.45 -22.26 -9.91
C ARG A 352 -24.59 -21.00 -10.00
N ILE A 353 -24.53 -20.17 -8.98
CA ILE A 353 -23.67 -18.97 -8.95
C ILE A 353 -22.20 -19.38 -9.06
N PHE A 354 -21.73 -20.32 -8.24
CA PHE A 354 -20.34 -20.79 -8.29
C PHE A 354 -20.00 -21.46 -9.61
N LYS A 355 -20.93 -22.25 -10.17
CA LYS A 355 -20.75 -22.82 -11.50
C LYS A 355 -20.58 -21.75 -12.58
N LEU A 356 -21.37 -20.67 -12.55
CA LEU A 356 -21.22 -19.57 -13.50
C LEU A 356 -19.89 -18.83 -13.33
N ILE A 357 -19.43 -18.64 -12.10
CA ILE A 357 -18.11 -18.07 -11.80
C ILE A 357 -17.01 -18.97 -12.37
N ASP A 358 -17.08 -20.28 -12.13
CA ASP A 358 -16.14 -21.26 -12.65
C ASP A 358 -16.14 -21.32 -14.17
N ASP A 359 -17.30 -21.33 -14.80
CA ASP A 359 -17.45 -21.36 -16.26
C ASP A 359 -16.86 -20.09 -16.90
N LEU A 360 -17.00 -18.92 -16.25
CA LEU A 360 -16.36 -17.68 -16.68
C LEU A 360 -14.84 -17.66 -16.42
N ASN A 361 -14.39 -18.28 -15.33
CA ASN A 361 -12.98 -18.37 -14.98
C ASN A 361 -12.23 -19.40 -15.84
N ARG A 362 -12.93 -20.39 -16.39
CA ARG A 362 -12.37 -21.38 -17.32
C ARG A 362 -12.05 -20.74 -18.65
N VAL A 363 -10.78 -20.36 -18.79
CA VAL A 363 -10.16 -20.19 -20.09
C VAL A 363 -9.64 -21.57 -20.48
N SER A 364 -10.21 -22.17 -21.53
CA SER A 364 -9.81 -23.50 -22.01
C SER A 364 -8.30 -23.60 -22.19
N ASN A 365 -7.71 -24.70 -21.69
CA ASN A 365 -6.31 -25.08 -21.91
C ASN A 365 -5.98 -25.20 -23.39
#